data_AF-A0A2T1D3D8-F1
#
_entry.id   AF-A0A2T1D3D8-F1
#
_cell.length_a   1.000
_cell.length_b   1.000
_cell.length_c   1.000
_cell.angle_alpha   90.00
_cell.angle_beta   90.00
_cell.angle_gamma   90.00
#
_symmetry.space_group_name_H-M   'P 1'
#
loop_
_entity.id
_entity.type
_entity.pdbx_description
1 polymer ?
#
loop_
_entity_poly.entity_id
_entity_poly.type
_entity_poly.pdbx_seq_one_letter_code
_entity_poly.pdbx_strand_id
1 'polypeptide(L)'
;MTYNPEPLSSEVAEPTIVNTAVNYHDRVRWGPVLAGIAIALTGQLLLSALGAAIGLSAGATGADAGSVSLAVGIWSIVSLLISLFLGGWVMAQSCGPMTKKTAILNAAILWGSTLALSSWLLASGISGAAEAVAANAGEIADRVQQQGGVNIPNQVQNVDPNQVRDIAGNTAKATWSFLLGSLLSLAAAMIGAAVGARKPRVYI
;
A
#
# COMPACT_ATOMS: atom_id res chain seq x y z
N MET A 1 -5.21 -86.66 -0.54
CA MET A 1 -4.93 -85.26 -0.12
C MET A 1 -5.51 -84.37 -1.20
N THR A 2 -6.70 -83.82 -0.95
CA THR A 2 -7.45 -83.03 -1.94
C THR A 2 -7.23 -81.57 -1.61
N TYR A 3 -6.58 -80.82 -2.51
CA TYR A 3 -6.39 -79.39 -2.36
C TYR A 3 -7.71 -78.70 -2.67
N ASN A 4 -8.39 -78.18 -1.63
CA ASN A 4 -9.56 -77.32 -1.78
C ASN A 4 -9.07 -75.87 -1.73
N PRO A 5 -9.06 -75.11 -2.84
CA PRO A 5 -8.76 -73.70 -2.76
C PRO A 5 -9.93 -73.00 -2.05
N GLU A 6 -9.67 -72.39 -0.90
CA GLU A 6 -10.63 -71.43 -0.34
C GLU A 6 -10.90 -70.36 -1.39
N PRO A 7 -12.16 -70.00 -1.67
CA PRO A 7 -12.42 -68.82 -2.46
C PRO A 7 -11.84 -67.66 -1.67
N LEU A 8 -10.81 -67.01 -2.22
CA LEU A 8 -10.31 -65.74 -1.72
C LEU A 8 -11.53 -64.83 -1.62
N SER A 9 -12.03 -64.62 -0.40
CA SER A 9 -12.99 -63.58 -0.13
C SER A 9 -12.31 -62.33 -0.64
N SER A 10 -12.77 -61.83 -1.78
CA SER A 10 -12.38 -60.52 -2.26
C SER A 10 -12.79 -59.57 -1.15
N GLU A 11 -11.84 -59.20 -0.28
CA GLU A 11 -11.87 -57.90 0.34
C GLU A 11 -11.95 -56.94 -0.84
N VAL A 12 -13.19 -56.59 -1.18
CA VAL A 12 -13.49 -55.39 -1.92
C VAL A 12 -12.90 -54.34 -1.00
N ALA A 13 -11.66 -53.94 -1.30
CA ALA A 13 -11.06 -52.77 -0.72
C ALA A 13 -12.03 -51.65 -1.08
N GLU A 14 -12.94 -51.36 -0.15
CA GLU A 14 -13.85 -50.23 -0.27
C GLU A 14 -12.91 -49.06 -0.55
N PRO A 15 -13.00 -48.44 -1.74
CA PRO A 15 -12.13 -47.31 -2.03
C PRO A 15 -12.47 -46.32 -0.93
N THR A 16 -11.56 -46.16 0.03
CA THR A 16 -11.70 -45.15 1.05
C THR A 16 -11.71 -43.87 0.24
N ILE A 17 -12.92 -43.33 0.02
CA ILE A 17 -13.09 -42.00 -0.51
C ILE A 17 -12.55 -41.14 0.62
N VAL A 18 -11.23 -40.92 0.61
CA VAL A 18 -10.63 -39.75 1.22
C VAL A 18 -11.27 -38.62 0.46
N ASN A 19 -12.44 -38.21 0.95
CA ASN A 19 -12.94 -36.87 0.78
C ASN A 19 -11.80 -36.03 1.34
N THR A 20 -10.86 -35.68 0.47
CA THR A 20 -9.88 -34.65 0.77
C THR A 20 -10.80 -33.48 1.06
N ALA A 21 -11.07 -33.25 2.35
CA ALA A 21 -11.89 -32.15 2.78
C ALA A 21 -11.34 -30.99 1.98
N VAL A 22 -12.16 -30.46 1.05
CA VAL A 22 -11.79 -29.30 0.27
C VAL A 22 -11.66 -28.25 1.33
N ASN A 23 -10.44 -28.13 1.87
CA ASN A 23 -10.12 -27.17 2.87
C ASN A 23 -10.34 -25.88 2.11
N TYR A 24 -11.47 -25.23 2.40
CA TYR A 24 -11.72 -23.85 2.03
C TYR A 24 -10.62 -23.06 2.72
N HIS A 25 -9.44 -23.05 2.11
CA HIS A 25 -8.34 -22.25 2.55
C HIS A 25 -8.72 -20.85 2.12
N ASP A 26 -9.12 -20.05 3.09
CA ASP A 26 -9.48 -18.67 2.85
C ASP A 26 -8.36 -18.03 2.02
N ARG A 27 -8.72 -17.53 0.82
CA ARG A 27 -7.73 -17.01 -0.12
C ARG A 27 -7.15 -15.69 0.39
N VAL A 28 -7.83 -15.06 1.34
CA VAL A 28 -7.44 -13.80 1.96
C VAL A 28 -7.02 -14.07 3.41
N ARG A 29 -5.75 -13.81 3.73
CA ARG A 29 -5.22 -13.99 5.10
C ARG A 29 -5.02 -12.61 5.72
N TRP A 30 -5.95 -12.18 6.57
CA TRP A 30 -5.92 -10.84 7.18
C TRP A 30 -4.71 -10.57 8.08
N GLY A 31 -4.20 -11.57 8.80
CA GLY A 31 -3.02 -11.41 9.67
C GLY A 31 -1.77 -10.90 8.91
N PRO A 32 -1.34 -11.60 7.84
CA PRO A 32 -0.26 -11.16 6.97
C PRO A 32 -0.50 -9.80 6.28
N VAL A 33 -1.75 -9.49 5.90
CA VAL A 33 -2.11 -8.19 5.32
C VAL A 33 -1.82 -7.06 6.31
N LEU A 34 -2.25 -7.19 7.58
CA LEU A 34 -2.00 -6.19 8.61
C LEU A 34 -0.51 -6.03 8.91
N ALA A 35 0.26 -7.12 8.95
CA ALA A 35 1.71 -7.07 9.12
C ALA A 35 2.39 -6.30 7.98
N GLY A 36 1.97 -6.54 6.74
CA GLY A 36 2.47 -5.81 5.57
C GLY A 36 2.14 -4.31 5.62
N ILE A 37 0.92 -3.95 6.05
CA ILE A 37 0.52 -2.55 6.25
C ILE A 37 1.43 -1.88 7.29
N ALA A 38 1.67 -2.53 8.44
CA ALA A 38 2.52 -1.97 9.49
C ALA A 38 3.95 -1.69 9.00
N ILE A 39 4.53 -2.59 8.20
CA ILE A 39 5.86 -2.39 7.61
C ILE A 39 5.85 -1.28 6.56
N ALA A 40 4.84 -1.22 5.70
CA ALA A 40 4.72 -0.15 4.71
C ALA A 40 4.56 1.22 5.37
N LEU A 41 3.83 1.32 6.48
CA LEU A 41 3.71 2.59 7.21
C LEU A 41 5.03 2.97 7.89
N THR A 42 5.69 2.02 8.54
CA THR A 42 6.97 2.26 9.23
C THR A 42 8.06 2.67 8.25
N GLY A 43 8.19 1.95 7.13
CA GLY A 43 9.15 2.28 6.07
C GLY A 43 8.89 3.66 5.48
N GLN A 44 7.62 4.02 5.28
CA GLN A 44 7.24 5.32 4.74
C GLN A 44 7.67 6.44 5.67
N LEU A 45 7.39 6.30 6.98
CA LEU A 45 7.77 7.31 7.97
C LEU A 45 9.29 7.51 8.05
N LEU A 46 10.05 6.41 8.04
CA LEU A 46 11.52 6.48 8.07
C LEU A 46 12.10 7.15 6.83
N LEU A 47 11.65 6.75 5.64
CA LEU A 47 12.15 7.32 4.38
C LEU A 47 11.69 8.76 4.17
N SER A 48 10.49 9.12 4.64
CA SER A 48 10.01 10.50 4.66
C SER A 48 10.83 11.37 5.61
N ALA A 49 11.15 10.90 6.82
CA ALA A 49 12.01 11.61 7.75
C ALA A 49 13.42 11.83 7.17
N LEU A 50 13.96 10.82 6.49
CA LEU A 50 15.24 10.92 5.79
C LEU A 50 15.20 11.96 4.66
N GLY A 51 14.15 11.91 3.83
CA GLY A 51 13.97 12.88 2.74
C GLY A 51 13.82 14.31 3.24
N ALA A 52 13.07 14.50 4.33
CA ALA A 52 12.95 15.78 5.00
C ALA A 52 14.31 16.25 5.50
N ALA A 53 15.06 15.43 6.25
CA ALA A 53 16.38 15.80 6.74
C ALA A 53 17.32 16.24 5.61
N ILE A 54 17.34 15.51 4.48
CA ILE A 54 18.14 15.85 3.30
C ILE A 54 17.64 17.16 2.68
N GLY A 55 16.33 17.31 2.46
CA GLY A 55 15.75 18.52 1.85
C GLY A 55 15.99 19.78 2.68
N LEU A 56 15.81 19.70 4.00
CA LEU A 56 16.11 20.81 4.91
C LEU A 56 17.60 21.14 4.92
N SER A 57 18.48 20.13 4.90
CA SER A 57 19.93 20.36 4.85
C SER A 57 20.37 21.06 3.56
N ALA A 58 19.79 20.68 2.41
CA ALA A 58 20.07 21.31 1.13
C ALA A 58 19.58 22.77 1.09
N GLY A 59 18.39 23.04 1.61
CA GLY A 59 17.87 24.40 1.76
C GLY A 59 18.76 25.28 2.64
N ALA A 60 19.30 24.74 3.74
CA ALA A 60 20.22 25.46 4.62
C ALA A 60 21.55 25.86 3.94
N THR A 61 21.96 25.14 2.91
CA THR A 61 23.17 25.45 2.11
C THR A 61 22.91 26.46 0.97
N GLY A 62 21.70 27.00 0.86
CA GLY A 62 21.34 28.01 -0.15
C GLY A 62 20.94 27.44 -1.50
N ALA A 63 20.51 26.16 -1.57
CA ALA A 63 20.01 25.57 -2.81
C ALA A 63 18.70 26.24 -3.27
N ASP A 64 18.51 26.34 -4.59
CA ASP A 64 17.31 26.93 -5.18
C ASP A 64 16.05 26.19 -4.73
N ALA A 65 15.05 26.92 -4.21
CA ALA A 65 13.80 26.34 -3.70
C ALA A 65 13.06 25.47 -4.74
N GLY A 66 13.16 25.81 -6.04
CA GLY A 66 12.59 25.00 -7.12
C GLY A 66 13.29 23.65 -7.29
N SER A 67 14.61 23.61 -7.12
CA SER A 67 15.39 22.36 -7.22
C SER A 67 15.14 21.45 -6.02
N VAL A 68 15.06 22.03 -4.82
CA VAL A 68 14.82 21.30 -3.57
C VAL A 68 13.41 20.73 -3.56
N SER A 69 12.39 21.51 -3.95
CA SER A 69 11.00 21.03 -4.01
C SER A 69 10.81 19.88 -5.01
N LEU A 70 11.47 19.97 -6.18
CA LEU A 70 11.45 18.88 -7.17
C LEU A 70 12.17 17.63 -6.64
N ALA A 71 13.33 17.77 -6.00
CA ALA A 71 14.07 16.66 -5.42
C ALA A 71 13.28 15.97 -4.28
N VAL A 72 12.66 16.74 -3.38
CA VAL A 72 11.81 16.23 -2.31
C VAL A 72 10.57 15.53 -2.90
N GLY A 73 9.98 16.07 -3.96
CA GLY A 73 8.86 15.45 -4.67
C GLY A 73 9.21 14.08 -5.25
N ILE A 74 10.33 13.99 -5.97
CA ILE A 74 10.81 12.71 -6.54
C ILE A 74 11.15 11.73 -5.41
N TRP A 75 11.86 12.16 -4.37
CA TRP A 75 12.22 11.33 -3.23
C TRP A 75 10.98 10.75 -2.54
N SER A 76 9.92 11.55 -2.38
CA SER A 76 8.66 11.11 -1.76
C SER A 76 8.00 9.99 -2.56
N ILE A 77 8.00 10.10 -3.88
CA ILE A 77 7.47 9.05 -4.78
C ILE A 77 8.32 7.78 -4.65
N VAL A 78 9.64 7.90 -4.72
CA VAL A 78 10.56 6.75 -4.59
C VAL A 78 10.38 6.05 -3.24
N SER A 79 10.27 6.82 -2.16
CA SER A 79 10.05 6.33 -0.80
C SER A 79 8.76 5.53 -0.68
N LEU A 80 7.67 6.05 -1.26
CA LEU A 80 6.37 5.39 -1.30
C LEU A 80 6.47 4.03 -2.00
N LEU A 81 7.12 3.97 -3.17
CA LEU A 81 7.27 2.74 -3.94
C LEU A 81 8.10 1.69 -3.19
N ILE A 82 9.21 2.10 -2.58
CA ILE A 82 10.06 1.21 -1.77
C ILE A 82 9.27 0.67 -0.57
N SER A 83 8.52 1.54 0.11
CA SER A 83 7.80 1.13 1.31
C SER A 83 6.68 0.13 1.01
N LEU A 84 5.91 0.36 -0.07
CA LEU A 84 4.87 -0.58 -0.50
C LEU A 84 5.44 -1.89 -1.01
N PHE A 85 6.58 -1.85 -1.71
CA PHE A 85 7.28 -3.05 -2.10
C PHE A 85 7.65 -3.89 -0.87
N LEU A 86 8.23 -3.26 0.17
CA LEU A 86 8.58 -3.94 1.42
C LEU A 86 7.34 -4.48 2.15
N GLY A 87 6.24 -3.72 2.20
CA GLY A 87 4.97 -4.17 2.78
C GLY A 87 4.39 -5.38 2.07
N GLY A 88 4.37 -5.36 0.73
CA GLY A 88 3.93 -6.49 -0.09
C GLY A 88 4.84 -7.72 0.08
N TRP A 89 6.15 -7.50 0.14
CA TRP A 89 7.14 -8.55 0.38
C TRP A 89 6.97 -9.21 1.75
N VAL A 90 6.84 -8.45 2.83
CA VAL A 90 6.63 -8.98 4.18
C VAL A 90 5.29 -9.69 4.31
N MET A 91 4.22 -9.16 3.70
CA MET A 91 2.92 -9.82 3.66
C MET A 91 3.01 -11.20 3.00
N ALA A 92 3.66 -11.31 1.84
CA ALA A 92 3.81 -12.58 1.14
C ALA A 92 4.73 -13.55 1.90
N GLN A 93 5.76 -13.03 2.57
CA GLN A 93 6.67 -13.82 3.39
C GLN A 93 6.03 -14.33 4.70
N SER A 94 5.09 -13.58 5.26
CA SER A 94 4.35 -13.95 6.48
C SER A 94 3.23 -14.96 6.20
N CYS A 95 2.93 -15.20 4.92
CA CYS A 95 2.02 -16.25 4.51
C CYS A 95 2.73 -17.61 4.44
N GLY A 96 1.99 -18.69 4.77
CA GLY A 96 2.42 -20.05 4.43
C GLY A 96 2.59 -20.25 2.92
N PRO A 97 3.02 -21.44 2.46
CA PRO A 97 3.28 -21.69 1.04
C PRO A 97 2.08 -21.30 0.17
N MET A 98 2.25 -20.26 -0.65
CA MET A 98 1.17 -19.69 -1.45
C MET A 98 1.60 -19.50 -2.90
N THR A 99 0.65 -19.67 -3.81
CA THR A 99 0.90 -19.41 -5.22
C THR A 99 1.10 -17.91 -5.47
N LYS A 100 1.91 -17.57 -6.47
CA LYS A 100 2.15 -16.16 -6.86
C LYS A 100 0.86 -15.39 -7.14
N LYS A 101 -0.14 -16.05 -7.72
CA LYS A 101 -1.47 -15.45 -8.00
C LYS A 101 -2.18 -15.03 -6.71
N THR A 102 -2.15 -15.88 -5.69
CA THR A 102 -2.73 -15.58 -4.36
C THR A 102 -1.98 -14.46 -3.67
N ALA A 103 -0.65 -14.42 -3.76
CA ALA A 103 0.16 -13.35 -3.19
C ALA A 103 -0.16 -11.98 -3.82
N ILE A 104 -0.27 -11.92 -5.15
CA ILE A 104 -0.65 -10.70 -5.88
C ILE A 104 -2.05 -10.22 -5.45
N LEU A 105 -3.02 -11.13 -5.33
CA LEU A 105 -4.37 -10.78 -4.86
C LEU A 105 -4.35 -10.19 -3.45
N ASN A 106 -3.61 -10.81 -2.52
CA ASN A 106 -3.50 -10.28 -1.15
C ASN A 106 -2.80 -8.92 -1.11
N ALA A 107 -1.83 -8.68 -2.01
CA ALA A 107 -1.16 -7.37 -2.11
C ALA A 107 -2.10 -6.28 -2.63
N ALA A 108 -2.98 -6.61 -3.58
CA ALA A 108 -4.01 -5.69 -4.04
C ALA A 108 -5.00 -5.36 -2.91
N ILE A 109 -5.36 -6.35 -2.07
CA ILE A 109 -6.22 -6.12 -0.88
C ILE A 109 -5.50 -5.26 0.16
N LEU A 110 -4.22 -5.50 0.42
CA LEU A 110 -3.39 -4.66 1.28
C LEU A 110 -3.39 -3.22 0.79
N TRP A 111 -3.12 -3.02 -0.51
CA TRP A 111 -3.10 -1.71 -1.12
C TRP A 111 -4.46 -1.00 -1.03
N GLY A 112 -5.55 -1.69 -1.38
CA GLY A 112 -6.91 -1.17 -1.24
C GLY A 112 -7.25 -0.83 0.22
N SER A 113 -6.78 -1.63 1.18
CA SER A 113 -6.97 -1.38 2.61
C SER A 113 -6.22 -0.13 3.07
N THR A 114 -5.00 0.11 2.56
CA THR A 114 -4.28 1.36 2.85
C THR A 114 -5.00 2.59 2.30
N LEU A 115 -5.61 2.51 1.11
CA LEU A 115 -6.45 3.58 0.58
C LEU A 115 -7.73 3.80 1.38
N ALA A 116 -8.40 2.72 1.80
CA ALA A 116 -9.60 2.81 2.64
C ALA A 116 -9.29 3.44 3.99
N LEU A 117 -8.19 3.03 4.64
CA LEU A 117 -7.70 3.63 5.88
C LEU A 117 -7.34 5.11 5.68
N SER A 118 -6.66 5.45 4.58
CA SER A 118 -6.30 6.84 4.28
C SER A 118 -7.54 7.69 4.03
N SER A 119 -8.52 7.19 3.28
CA SER A 119 -9.80 7.86 3.04
C SER A 119 -10.60 8.03 4.34
N TRP A 120 -10.61 7.01 5.20
CA TRP A 120 -11.24 7.08 6.53
C TRP A 120 -10.56 8.11 7.42
N LEU A 121 -9.24 8.16 7.44
CA LEU A 121 -8.46 9.16 8.19
C LEU A 121 -8.67 10.57 7.64
N LEU A 122 -8.78 10.74 6.32
CA LEU A 122 -9.13 12.03 5.73
C LEU A 122 -10.54 12.47 6.12
N ALA A 123 -11.51 11.55 6.08
CA ALA A 123 -12.88 11.82 6.51
C ALA A 123 -12.98 12.11 8.02
N SER A 124 -12.17 11.42 8.84
CA SER A 124 -12.14 11.56 10.30
C SER A 124 -11.25 12.71 10.78
N GLY A 125 -10.26 13.12 9.98
CA GLY A 125 -9.29 14.17 10.30
C GLY A 125 -9.87 15.58 10.16
N ILE A 126 -10.95 15.74 9.40
CA ILE A 126 -11.67 17.01 9.25
C ILE A 126 -12.25 17.50 10.59
N SER A 127 -12.50 16.62 11.57
CA SER A 127 -13.01 17.01 12.89
C SER A 127 -11.93 17.17 13.98
N GLY A 128 -10.82 16.42 13.95
CA GLY A 128 -9.81 16.46 15.04
C GLY A 128 -8.43 17.02 14.63
N ALA A 129 -8.00 16.81 13.38
CA ALA A 129 -6.71 17.32 12.92
C ALA A 129 -6.78 18.81 12.56
N ALA A 130 -7.93 19.31 12.12
CA ALA A 130 -8.14 20.73 11.87
C ALA A 130 -7.98 21.57 13.15
N GLU A 131 -8.41 21.08 14.32
CA GLU A 131 -8.26 21.79 15.61
C GLU A 131 -6.82 21.73 16.15
N ALA A 132 -6.16 20.57 16.08
CA ALA A 132 -4.76 20.41 16.49
C ALA A 132 -3.80 21.15 15.56
N VAL A 133 -4.08 21.17 14.26
CA VAL A 133 -3.38 21.99 13.29
C VAL A 133 -3.72 23.45 13.53
N ALA A 134 -4.97 23.88 13.71
CA ALA A 134 -5.32 25.29 13.96
C ALA A 134 -4.64 25.86 15.22
N ALA A 135 -4.53 25.08 16.29
CA ALA A 135 -3.83 25.48 17.52
C ALA A 135 -2.32 25.70 17.32
N ASN A 136 -1.71 25.03 16.33
CA ASN A 136 -0.30 25.19 15.97
C ASN A 136 -0.10 25.91 14.61
N ALA A 137 -1.19 26.22 13.90
CA ALA A 137 -1.19 26.71 12.52
C ALA A 137 -0.71 28.15 12.46
N GLY A 138 -0.87 28.94 13.53
CA GLY A 138 -0.27 30.28 13.58
C GLY A 138 1.23 30.25 13.35
N GLU A 139 1.93 29.21 13.82
CA GLU A 139 3.38 29.09 13.68
C GLU A 139 3.80 28.28 12.43
N ILE A 140 2.99 27.29 12.04
CA ILE A 140 3.30 26.43 10.89
C ILE A 140 2.84 27.08 9.56
N ALA A 141 1.72 27.80 9.54
CA ALA A 141 1.23 28.50 8.36
C ALA A 141 2.17 29.65 7.96
N ASP A 142 2.74 30.38 8.92
CA ASP A 142 3.74 31.43 8.62
C ASP A 142 5.01 30.86 7.99
N ARG A 143 5.43 29.65 8.39
CA ARG A 143 6.62 28.96 7.83
C ARG A 143 6.35 28.38 6.44
N VAL A 144 5.14 27.88 6.22
CA VAL A 144 4.72 27.23 4.96
C VAL A 144 4.33 28.26 3.89
N GLN A 145 3.77 29.40 4.29
CA GLN A 145 3.39 30.49 3.38
C GLN A 145 4.60 31.31 2.90
N GLN A 146 5.69 31.37 3.69
CA GLN A 146 6.97 31.95 3.27
C GLN A 146 7.85 30.97 2.47
N GLN A 147 7.57 29.67 2.50
CA GLN A 147 8.31 28.62 1.79
C GLN A 147 7.41 27.72 0.91
N GLY A 148 6.61 28.35 0.03
CA GLY A 148 6.20 27.77 -1.25
C GLY A 148 5.60 26.36 -1.31
N GLY A 149 4.65 25.96 -0.44
CA GLY A 149 4.00 24.65 -0.62
C GLY A 149 2.71 24.39 0.14
N VAL A 150 1.68 23.94 -0.60
CA VAL A 150 0.36 23.42 -0.16
C VAL A 150 -0.70 24.48 0.15
N ASN A 151 -1.51 24.79 -0.88
CA ASN A 151 -2.75 25.54 -0.76
C ASN A 151 -3.83 24.61 -0.15
N ILE A 152 -4.15 24.82 1.13
CA ILE A 152 -5.35 24.24 1.76
C ILE A 152 -6.50 25.20 1.41
N PRO A 153 -7.46 24.83 0.52
CA PRO A 153 -8.50 25.74 0.11
C PRO A 153 -9.55 25.82 1.21
N ASN A 154 -9.36 26.76 2.14
CA ASN A 154 -10.35 27.10 3.15
C ASN A 154 -10.90 28.50 2.85
N GLN A 155 -11.56 28.63 1.70
CA GLN A 155 -12.26 29.85 1.36
C GLN A 155 -13.37 29.54 0.36
N VAL A 156 -14.62 29.66 0.82
CA VAL A 156 -15.81 29.69 -0.04
C VAL A 156 -15.74 30.98 -0.85
N GLN A 157 -14.94 30.95 -1.92
CA GLN A 157 -14.72 32.10 -2.80
C GLN A 157 -15.78 32.10 -3.88
N ASN A 158 -16.35 33.28 -4.11
CA ASN A 158 -17.12 33.61 -5.30
C ASN A 158 -16.18 33.47 -6.52
N VAL A 159 -16.16 32.28 -7.11
CA VAL A 159 -15.18 31.87 -8.13
C VAL A 159 -15.48 32.58 -9.45
N ASP A 160 -14.54 33.39 -9.93
CA ASP A 160 -14.60 33.97 -11.28
C ASP A 160 -14.61 32.84 -12.34
N PRO A 161 -15.37 32.96 -13.44
CA PRO A 161 -15.42 31.92 -14.48
C PRO A 161 -14.05 31.51 -15.05
N ASN A 162 -13.05 32.40 -15.00
CA ASN A 162 -11.68 32.10 -15.43
C ASN A 162 -10.94 31.24 -14.39
N GLN A 163 -11.10 31.55 -13.09
CA GLN A 163 -10.57 30.72 -12.01
C GLN A 163 -11.17 29.31 -12.03
N VAL A 164 -12.46 29.17 -12.35
CA VAL A 164 -13.09 27.83 -12.48
C VAL A 164 -12.41 26.99 -13.54
N ARG A 165 -12.01 27.57 -14.68
CA ARG A 165 -11.29 26.83 -15.75
C ARG A 165 -9.87 26.47 -15.35
N ASP A 166 -9.16 27.39 -14.70
CA ASP A 166 -7.80 27.13 -14.24
C ASP A 166 -7.78 26.06 -13.15
N ILE A 167 -8.70 26.14 -12.19
CA ILE A 167 -8.87 25.14 -11.14
C ILE A 167 -9.29 23.80 -11.75
N ALA A 168 -10.24 23.77 -12.69
CA ALA A 168 -10.64 22.54 -13.37
C ALA A 168 -9.48 21.89 -14.13
N GLY A 169 -8.68 22.68 -14.86
CA GLY A 169 -7.51 22.19 -15.60
C GLY A 169 -6.41 21.64 -14.68
N ASN A 170 -6.13 22.35 -13.59
CA ASN A 170 -5.12 21.92 -12.63
C ASN A 170 -5.58 20.71 -11.80
N THR A 171 -6.86 20.67 -11.43
CA THR A 171 -7.51 19.52 -10.77
C THR A 171 -7.52 18.30 -11.67
N ALA A 172 -7.79 18.46 -12.97
CA ALA A 172 -7.72 17.37 -13.93
C ALA A 172 -6.30 16.80 -14.03
N LYS A 173 -5.27 17.66 -14.13
CA LYS A 173 -3.87 17.21 -14.12
C LYS A 173 -3.51 16.48 -12.82
N ALA A 174 -3.91 17.01 -11.67
CA ALA A 174 -3.68 16.38 -10.37
C ALA A 174 -4.40 15.02 -10.25
N THR A 175 -5.61 14.92 -10.80
CA THR A 175 -6.37 13.66 -10.83
C THR A 175 -5.68 12.64 -11.72
N TRP A 176 -5.20 13.03 -12.90
CA TRP A 176 -4.46 12.14 -13.79
C TRP A 176 -3.13 11.67 -13.18
N SER A 177 -2.37 12.56 -12.55
CA SER A 177 -1.13 12.18 -11.87
C SER A 177 -1.41 11.26 -10.68
N PHE A 178 -2.48 11.52 -9.92
CA PHE A 178 -2.93 10.64 -8.85
C PHE A 178 -3.29 9.25 -9.36
N LEU A 179 -4.06 9.14 -10.45
CA LEU A 179 -4.43 7.86 -11.05
C LEU A 179 -3.20 7.06 -11.50
N LEU A 180 -2.25 7.71 -12.20
CA LEU A 180 -1.03 7.05 -12.64
C LEU A 180 -0.14 6.65 -11.46
N GLY A 181 0.00 7.52 -10.46
CA GLY A 181 0.76 7.23 -9.24
C GLY A 181 0.15 6.08 -8.43
N SER A 182 -1.17 6.02 -8.36
CA SER A 182 -1.96 4.97 -7.72
C SER A 182 -1.71 3.60 -8.37
N LEU A 183 -1.73 3.53 -9.70
CA LEU A 183 -1.40 2.31 -10.43
C LEU A 183 0.05 1.87 -10.24
N LEU A 184 0.99 2.82 -10.24
CA LEU A 184 2.41 2.54 -10.04
C LEU A 184 2.68 2.03 -8.61
N SER A 185 2.01 2.63 -7.63
CA SER A 185 2.01 2.23 -6.22
C SER A 185 1.48 0.79 -6.04
N LEU A 186 0.36 0.47 -6.69
CA LEU A 186 -0.19 -0.89 -6.71
C LEU A 186 0.80 -1.88 -7.35
N ALA A 187 1.41 -1.52 -8.48
CA ALA A 187 2.41 -2.36 -9.14
C ALA A 187 3.60 -2.66 -8.23
N ALA A 188 4.14 -1.67 -7.52
CA ALA A 188 5.23 -1.87 -6.57
C ALA A 188 4.86 -2.87 -5.46
N ALA A 189 3.67 -2.75 -4.87
CA ALA A 189 3.19 -3.69 -3.85
C ALA A 189 3.03 -5.12 -4.42
N MET A 190 2.47 -5.26 -5.62
CA MET A 190 2.31 -6.55 -6.28
C MET A 190 3.66 -7.21 -6.61
N ILE A 191 4.64 -6.45 -7.06
CA ILE A 191 5.99 -6.96 -7.35
C ILE A 191 6.65 -7.43 -6.04
N GLY A 192 6.55 -6.64 -4.96
CA GLY A 192 7.05 -7.03 -3.64
C GLY A 192 6.47 -8.37 -3.17
N ALA A 193 5.16 -8.52 -3.29
CA ALA A 193 4.48 -9.76 -2.92
C ALA A 193 4.84 -10.95 -3.83
N ALA A 194 5.00 -10.72 -5.13
CA ALA A 194 5.41 -11.77 -6.07
C ALA A 194 6.83 -12.29 -5.78
N VAL A 195 7.73 -11.41 -5.33
CA VAL A 195 9.10 -11.75 -4.90
C VAL A 195 9.08 -12.48 -3.54
N GLY A 196 8.21 -12.08 -2.62
CA GLY A 196 8.10 -12.70 -1.29
C GLY A 196 7.39 -14.06 -1.27
N ALA A 197 6.64 -14.41 -2.32
CA ALA A 197 5.87 -15.63 -2.37
C ALA A 197 6.76 -16.89 -2.52
N ARG A 198 6.76 -17.75 -1.49
CA ARG A 198 7.44 -19.05 -1.53
C ARG A 198 6.55 -20.13 -2.16
N LYS A 199 7.09 -20.85 -3.15
CA LYS A 199 6.39 -21.99 -3.79
C LYS A 199 6.20 -23.13 -2.78
N PRO A 200 5.02 -23.78 -2.74
CA PRO A 200 4.87 -25.06 -2.04
C PRO A 200 5.82 -26.07 -2.67
N ARG A 201 6.76 -26.62 -1.90
CA ARG A 201 7.48 -27.82 -2.31
C ARG A 201 6.52 -28.98 -2.14
N VAL A 202 6.06 -29.53 -3.26
CA VAL A 202 5.43 -30.85 -3.26
C VAL A 202 6.54 -31.85 -2.98
N TYR A 203 6.54 -32.45 -1.80
CA TYR A 203 7.29 -33.68 -1.58
C TYR A 203 6.51 -34.79 -2.30
N ILE A 204 7.12 -35.35 -3.35
CA ILE A 204 6.70 -36.61 -3.99
C ILE A 204 7.43 -37.73 -3.27
#